data_AF-A0A0E0MHM9-F1
#
_entry.id   AF-A0A0E0MHM9-F1
#
_cell.length_a   1.000
_cell.length_b   1.000
_cell.length_c   1.000
_cell.angle_alpha   90.00
_cell.angle_beta   90.00
_cell.angle_gamma   90.00
#
_symmetry.space_group_name_H-M   'P 1'
#
loop_
_entity.id
_entity.type
_entity.pdbx_description
1 polymer ?
#
loop_
_entity_poly.entity_id
_entity_poly.type
_entity_poly.pdbx_seq_one_letter_code
_entity_poly.pdbx_strand_id
1 'polypeptide(L)'
;MTAMSMPTFHLTPDLAVSRLCFGTMTMGEQSGLPESLRLLDAAFDAGVNFFDSAEMYPVPQRSETHGRSEEFLGRWLRARRVPRDSVVVATKVAGPSGQMTWIRGGPASLDSRNITEAIDGSYVPMFGETEYDPCHQFVSVPMEEQLLALGEAIDAGKIRYIGLSNETPYGLMKFLQLSTDSQLHNKILTVQFAMASSKLSSAFALVVLLLAGGGGLLPAAEAASAHLHFFMHDTLTGPTPTAVQVLNGPRSHFGDTIVIDDVLTEAASRSSAAVGRAKGQYIWASSGNPELLVTMEVVLTSGPFAGSSVTVVGRDDIAAPVRELSVVGGTGEFRMASGYVLWKTVSLDHPNAILEIDVYVNP
;
A
#
# COMPACT_ATOMS: atom_id res chain seq x y z
N MET A 1 -31.80 -18.21 -21.12
CA MET A 1 -30.98 -17.20 -20.44
C MET A 1 -29.55 -17.68 -20.51
N THR A 2 -28.69 -17.00 -21.26
CA THR A 2 -27.24 -17.28 -21.28
C THR A 2 -26.70 -16.99 -19.88
N ALA A 3 -26.22 -18.01 -19.17
CA ALA A 3 -25.56 -17.83 -17.89
C ALA A 3 -24.36 -16.89 -18.13
N MET A 4 -24.36 -15.71 -17.48
CA MET A 4 -23.19 -14.85 -17.48
C MET A 4 -22.07 -15.60 -16.75
N SER A 5 -21.01 -15.96 -17.47
CA SER A 5 -19.81 -16.54 -16.89
C SER A 5 -19.13 -15.52 -15.97
N MET A 6 -18.64 -15.96 -14.80
CA MET A 6 -17.85 -15.11 -13.88
C MET A 6 -16.67 -14.46 -14.64
N PRO A 7 -16.57 -13.12 -14.68
CA PRO A 7 -15.41 -12.48 -15.29
C PRO A 7 -14.14 -12.85 -14.54
N THR A 8 -13.07 -13.08 -15.27
CA THR A 8 -11.73 -13.32 -14.72
C THR A 8 -10.78 -12.19 -15.09
N PHE A 9 -9.72 -12.01 -14.32
CA PHE A 9 -8.60 -11.13 -14.63
C PHE A 9 -7.29 -11.81 -14.26
N HIS A 10 -6.21 -11.40 -14.91
CA HIS A 10 -4.88 -11.96 -14.69
C HIS A 10 -4.15 -11.17 -13.60
N LEU A 11 -3.75 -11.84 -12.52
CA LEU A 11 -2.83 -11.26 -11.53
C LEU A 11 -1.40 -11.27 -12.10
N THR A 12 -1.04 -12.36 -12.78
CA THR A 12 0.16 -12.52 -13.61
C THR A 12 -0.25 -13.15 -14.94
N PRO A 13 0.62 -13.15 -15.98
CA PRO A 13 0.28 -13.80 -17.26
C PRO A 13 -0.23 -15.24 -17.12
N ASP A 14 0.25 -15.98 -16.12
CA ASP A 14 -0.08 -17.37 -15.84
C ASP A 14 -1.08 -17.58 -14.68
N LEU A 15 -1.51 -16.52 -13.99
CA LEU A 15 -2.47 -16.60 -12.87
C LEU A 15 -3.76 -15.83 -13.15
N ALA A 16 -4.77 -16.53 -13.65
CA ALA A 16 -6.12 -15.98 -13.82
C ALA A 16 -7.00 -16.23 -12.58
N VAL A 17 -7.59 -15.17 -12.03
CA VAL A 17 -8.51 -15.23 -10.89
C VAL A 17 -9.88 -14.66 -11.25
N SER A 18 -10.91 -15.16 -10.60
CA SER A 18 -12.28 -14.64 -10.68
C SER A 18 -12.32 -13.23 -10.11
N ARG A 19 -13.16 -12.38 -10.70
CA ARG A 19 -13.40 -10.99 -10.27
C ARG A 19 -13.88 -10.89 -8.82
N LEU A 20 -14.50 -11.95 -8.31
CA LEU A 20 -14.86 -12.10 -6.90
C LEU A 20 -13.93 -13.15 -6.26
N CYS A 21 -13.47 -12.85 -5.05
CA CYS A 21 -12.80 -13.80 -4.16
C CYS A 21 -13.79 -14.25 -3.08
N PHE A 22 -13.79 -15.54 -2.77
CA PHE A 22 -14.61 -16.10 -1.70
C PHE A 22 -13.80 -16.20 -0.40
N GLY A 23 -14.13 -15.36 0.59
CA GLY A 23 -13.51 -15.38 1.91
C GLY A 23 -14.13 -16.45 2.83
N THR A 24 -13.30 -17.09 3.64
CA THR A 24 -13.71 -18.26 4.46
C THR A 24 -13.73 -18.01 5.97
N MET A 25 -13.54 -16.76 6.43
CA MET A 25 -13.35 -16.42 7.85
C MET A 25 -14.48 -16.85 8.81
N THR A 26 -15.67 -17.18 8.31
CA THR A 26 -16.83 -17.60 9.12
C THR A 26 -16.96 -19.13 9.23
N MET A 27 -16.22 -19.88 8.43
CA MET A 27 -16.33 -21.34 8.29
C MET A 27 -15.64 -22.06 9.47
N GLY A 28 -16.40 -22.85 10.21
CA GLY A 28 -15.92 -23.55 11.41
C GLY A 28 -16.34 -22.90 12.73
N GLU A 29 -17.01 -21.75 12.65
CA GLU A 29 -17.63 -21.05 13.78
C GLU A 29 -19.10 -20.69 13.45
N GLN A 30 -19.34 -19.65 12.65
CA GLN A 30 -20.72 -19.24 12.29
C GLN A 30 -21.38 -20.23 11.33
N SER A 31 -20.60 -20.84 10.44
CA SER A 31 -21.07 -21.86 9.51
C SER A 31 -20.41 -23.21 9.81
N GLY A 32 -21.24 -24.23 10.05
CA GLY A 32 -20.79 -25.60 10.22
C GLY A 32 -20.29 -26.24 8.92
N LEU A 33 -19.73 -27.45 9.01
CA LEU A 33 -19.14 -28.15 7.86
C LEU A 33 -20.14 -28.33 6.69
N PRO A 34 -21.38 -28.84 6.86
CA PRO A 34 -22.29 -29.04 5.73
C PRO A 34 -22.67 -27.75 5.01
N GLU A 35 -22.86 -26.67 5.77
CA GLU A 35 -23.15 -25.35 5.20
C GLU A 35 -21.95 -24.78 4.46
N SER A 36 -20.75 -24.87 5.06
CA SER A 36 -19.52 -24.40 4.44
C SER A 36 -19.26 -25.07 3.10
N LEU A 37 -19.43 -26.40 3.02
CA LEU A 37 -19.31 -27.14 1.76
C LEU A 37 -20.33 -26.66 0.72
N ARG A 38 -21.59 -26.42 1.14
CA ARG A 38 -22.64 -25.90 0.24
C ARG A 38 -22.31 -24.50 -0.29
N LEU A 39 -21.73 -23.64 0.54
CA LEU A 39 -21.32 -22.29 0.13
C LEU A 39 -20.14 -22.35 -0.85
N LEU A 40 -19.16 -23.22 -0.60
CA LEU A 40 -18.02 -23.43 -1.51
C LEU A 40 -18.48 -24.03 -2.85
N ASP A 41 -19.41 -25.00 -2.83
CA ASP A 41 -20.05 -25.54 -4.03
C ASP A 41 -20.73 -24.41 -4.84
N ALA A 42 -21.57 -23.59 -4.18
CA ALA A 42 -22.27 -22.50 -4.84
C ALA A 42 -21.34 -21.44 -5.44
N ALA A 43 -20.23 -21.12 -4.75
CA ALA A 43 -19.24 -20.17 -5.25
C ALA A 43 -18.52 -20.73 -6.48
N PHE A 44 -18.05 -21.98 -6.40
CA PHE A 44 -17.34 -22.65 -7.47
C PHE A 44 -18.23 -22.85 -8.71
N ASP A 45 -19.48 -23.29 -8.53
CA ASP A 45 -20.47 -23.46 -9.60
C ASP A 45 -20.83 -22.13 -10.27
N ALA A 46 -20.75 -21.02 -9.54
CA ALA A 46 -20.90 -19.67 -10.08
C ALA A 46 -19.67 -19.16 -10.85
N GLY A 47 -18.58 -19.94 -10.90
CA GLY A 47 -17.34 -19.61 -11.60
C GLY A 47 -16.30 -18.89 -10.73
N VAL A 48 -16.45 -18.87 -9.41
CA VAL A 48 -15.40 -18.37 -8.51
C VAL A 48 -14.27 -19.38 -8.44
N ASN A 49 -13.05 -18.95 -8.72
CA ASN A 49 -11.86 -19.78 -8.60
C ASN A 49 -10.89 -19.29 -7.52
N PHE A 50 -11.12 -18.12 -6.92
CA PHE A 50 -10.22 -17.51 -5.95
C PHE A 50 -10.81 -17.59 -4.53
N PHE A 51 -10.11 -18.25 -3.63
CA PHE A 51 -10.53 -18.52 -2.25
C PHE A 51 -9.50 -17.99 -1.26
N ASP A 52 -9.97 -17.29 -0.23
CA ASP A 52 -9.16 -16.65 0.81
C ASP A 52 -9.40 -17.29 2.19
N SER A 53 -8.33 -17.61 2.90
CA SER A 53 -8.33 -18.15 4.26
C SER A 53 -7.24 -17.52 5.14
N ALA A 54 -7.08 -17.99 6.37
CA ALA A 54 -5.97 -17.67 7.25
C ALA A 54 -5.81 -18.78 8.30
N GLU A 55 -4.59 -18.97 8.82
CA GLU A 55 -4.34 -19.97 9.87
C GLU A 55 -5.14 -19.67 11.15
N MET A 56 -5.39 -18.38 11.41
CA MET A 56 -6.15 -17.94 12.57
C MET A 56 -7.67 -18.02 12.38
N TYR A 57 -8.16 -18.29 11.16
CA TYR A 57 -9.59 -18.40 10.92
C TYR A 57 -10.14 -19.69 11.53
N PRO A 58 -11.38 -19.67 12.07
CA PRO A 58 -12.44 -18.66 11.87
C PRO A 58 -12.46 -17.49 12.89
N VAL A 59 -13.37 -16.54 12.68
CA VAL A 59 -13.64 -15.39 13.53
C VAL A 59 -15.01 -15.53 14.25
N PRO A 60 -15.12 -15.20 15.56
CA PRO A 60 -14.05 -14.77 16.46
C PRO A 60 -12.99 -15.85 16.69
N GLN A 61 -11.74 -15.42 16.85
CA GLN A 61 -10.60 -16.32 16.97
C GLN A 61 -10.60 -17.01 18.32
N ARG A 62 -10.39 -18.32 18.32
CA ARG A 62 -10.29 -19.14 19.55
C ARG A 62 -9.27 -20.24 19.38
N SER A 63 -8.72 -20.70 20.50
CA SER A 63 -7.76 -21.81 20.50
C SER A 63 -8.34 -23.11 19.96
N GLU A 64 -9.63 -23.36 20.20
CA GLU A 64 -10.33 -24.59 19.84
C GLU A 64 -10.75 -24.65 18.37
N THR A 65 -10.77 -23.50 17.69
CA THR A 65 -11.32 -23.35 16.35
C THR A 65 -10.30 -22.89 15.31
N HIS A 66 -9.14 -22.34 15.69
CA HIS A 66 -8.11 -21.92 14.73
C HIS A 66 -7.75 -23.05 13.73
N GLY A 67 -7.46 -22.68 12.48
CA GLY A 67 -7.21 -23.60 11.36
C GLY A 67 -8.44 -24.29 10.78
N ARG A 68 -9.63 -24.21 11.40
CA ARG A 68 -10.82 -24.93 10.89
C ARG A 68 -11.28 -24.46 9.52
N SER A 69 -11.13 -23.19 9.19
CA SER A 69 -11.53 -22.70 7.86
C SER A 69 -10.67 -23.33 6.75
N GLU A 70 -9.36 -23.45 6.98
CA GLU A 70 -8.44 -24.16 6.07
C GLU A 70 -8.74 -25.66 6.03
N GLU A 71 -9.04 -26.26 7.17
CA GLU A 71 -9.46 -27.66 7.24
C GLU A 71 -10.72 -27.91 6.41
N PHE A 72 -11.72 -27.03 6.50
CA PHE A 72 -12.98 -27.15 5.78
C PHE A 72 -12.77 -26.95 4.27
N LEU A 73 -11.95 -25.98 3.87
CA LEU A 73 -11.57 -25.77 2.48
C LEU A 73 -10.84 -27.00 1.91
N GLY A 74 -9.88 -27.57 2.64
CA GLY A 74 -9.17 -28.78 2.25
C GLY A 74 -10.09 -30.01 2.14
N ARG A 75 -11.02 -30.17 3.10
CA ARG A 75 -12.07 -31.21 3.06
C ARG A 75 -12.96 -31.05 1.83
N TRP A 76 -13.36 -29.84 1.48
CA TRP A 76 -14.17 -29.55 0.29
C TRP A 76 -13.43 -29.91 -1.00
N LEU A 77 -12.19 -29.44 -1.17
CA LEU A 77 -11.35 -29.77 -2.34
C LEU A 77 -11.26 -31.28 -2.56
N ARG A 78 -11.01 -32.02 -1.47
CA ARG A 78 -10.92 -33.49 -1.51
C ARG A 78 -12.28 -34.15 -1.78
N ALA A 79 -13.33 -33.74 -1.07
CA ALA A 79 -14.64 -34.37 -1.15
C ALA A 79 -15.31 -34.16 -2.51
N ARG A 80 -15.08 -33.01 -3.14
CA ARG A 80 -15.62 -32.67 -4.47
C ARG A 80 -14.66 -33.00 -5.61
N ARG A 81 -13.44 -33.44 -5.30
CA ARG A 81 -12.38 -33.72 -6.29
C ARG A 81 -12.15 -32.53 -7.21
N VAL A 82 -12.13 -31.32 -6.63
CA VAL A 82 -11.90 -30.08 -7.38
C VAL A 82 -10.51 -30.17 -8.00
N PRO A 83 -10.37 -29.97 -9.32
CA PRO A 83 -9.05 -29.94 -9.96
C PRO A 83 -8.18 -28.86 -9.30
N ARG A 84 -7.00 -29.22 -8.80
CA ARG A 84 -6.17 -28.26 -8.04
C ARG A 84 -5.80 -27.04 -8.88
N ASP A 85 -5.56 -27.21 -10.18
CA ASP A 85 -5.21 -26.13 -11.10
C ASP A 85 -6.42 -25.28 -11.53
N SER A 86 -7.65 -25.65 -11.15
CA SER A 86 -8.83 -24.82 -11.39
C SER A 86 -9.15 -23.86 -10.26
N VAL A 87 -8.33 -23.81 -9.20
CA VAL A 87 -8.54 -22.92 -8.05
C VAL A 87 -7.24 -22.25 -7.60
N VAL A 88 -7.38 -21.03 -7.12
CA VAL A 88 -6.37 -20.23 -6.46
C VAL A 88 -6.75 -20.13 -4.99
N VAL A 89 -5.87 -20.59 -4.12
CA VAL A 89 -6.05 -20.52 -2.67
C VAL A 89 -4.98 -19.59 -2.12
N ALA A 90 -5.43 -18.51 -1.48
CA ALA A 90 -4.58 -17.67 -0.64
C ALA A 90 -4.94 -17.93 0.83
N THR A 91 -3.95 -18.01 1.70
CA THR A 91 -4.18 -18.02 3.15
C THR A 91 -3.32 -16.97 3.83
N LYS A 92 -3.36 -16.82 5.17
CA LYS A 92 -2.55 -15.81 5.91
C LYS A 92 -1.86 -16.26 7.23
N VAL A 93 -0.58 -15.90 7.43
CA VAL A 93 0.28 -16.22 8.58
C VAL A 93 -0.02 -15.19 9.63
N ALA A 94 -0.44 -15.64 10.81
CA ALA A 94 -0.66 -14.79 11.95
C ALA A 94 0.64 -14.10 12.37
N GLY A 95 0.64 -12.78 12.28
CA GLY A 95 1.64 -11.92 12.91
C GLY A 95 1.44 -11.82 14.41
N PRO A 96 2.32 -11.06 15.10
CA PRO A 96 2.11 -10.76 16.50
C PRO A 96 0.78 -10.03 16.71
N SER A 97 0.09 -10.39 17.80
CA SER A 97 -1.24 -9.83 18.13
C SER A 97 -1.45 -9.56 19.62
N GLY A 98 -0.56 -10.06 20.48
CA GLY A 98 -0.73 -10.05 21.95
C GLY A 98 -1.91 -10.88 22.49
N GLN A 99 -2.84 -11.33 21.62
CA GLN A 99 -4.10 -11.98 22.03
C GLN A 99 -4.17 -13.46 21.61
N MET A 100 -3.59 -13.83 20.46
CA MET A 100 -3.65 -15.20 19.94
C MET A 100 -2.51 -16.08 20.45
N THR A 101 -2.39 -16.22 21.78
CA THR A 101 -1.28 -16.94 22.44
C THR A 101 -1.24 -18.44 22.15
N TRP A 102 -2.28 -19.01 21.56
CA TRP A 102 -2.35 -20.42 21.18
C TRP A 102 -1.76 -20.73 19.80
N ILE A 103 -1.61 -19.75 18.92
CA ILE A 103 -0.95 -19.95 17.62
C ILE A 103 0.56 -19.87 17.88
N ARG A 104 1.30 -20.97 17.70
CA ARG A 104 2.76 -21.05 17.95
C ARG A 104 3.22 -20.45 19.30
N GLY A 105 2.39 -20.54 20.34
CA GLY A 105 2.70 -19.97 21.66
C GLY A 105 2.59 -18.44 21.74
N GLY A 106 1.94 -17.81 20.76
CA GLY A 106 1.85 -16.36 20.60
C GLY A 106 3.08 -15.83 19.87
N PRO A 107 3.08 -15.76 18.53
CA PRO A 107 4.23 -15.26 17.78
C PRO A 107 4.57 -13.86 18.28
N ALA A 108 5.81 -13.66 18.74
CA ALA A 108 6.30 -12.35 19.15
C ALA A 108 6.69 -11.47 17.96
N SER A 109 6.84 -12.09 16.79
CA SER A 109 7.25 -11.48 15.52
C SER A 109 6.97 -12.44 14.35
N LEU A 110 7.20 -11.95 13.13
CA LEU A 110 7.22 -12.72 11.89
C LEU A 110 8.65 -12.99 11.43
N ASP A 111 9.38 -13.73 12.25
CA ASP A 111 10.70 -14.24 11.87
C ASP A 111 10.60 -15.43 10.91
N SER A 112 11.75 -15.84 10.35
CA SER A 112 11.84 -16.96 9.41
C SER A 112 11.25 -18.24 9.98
N ARG A 113 11.41 -18.45 11.30
CA ARG A 113 10.90 -19.62 12.00
C ARG A 113 9.38 -19.63 12.02
N ASN A 114 8.75 -18.53 12.42
CA ASN A 114 7.29 -18.41 12.47
C ASN A 114 6.68 -18.56 11.08
N ILE A 115 7.29 -17.93 10.06
CA ILE A 115 6.85 -18.05 8.66
C ILE A 115 6.95 -19.52 8.20
N THR A 116 8.08 -20.18 8.45
CA THR A 116 8.29 -21.58 8.03
C THR A 116 7.33 -22.53 8.74
N GLU A 117 7.20 -22.44 10.07
CA GLU A 117 6.28 -23.28 10.85
C GLU A 117 4.82 -23.05 10.43
N ALA A 118 4.42 -21.80 10.15
CA ALA A 118 3.11 -21.51 9.61
C ALA A 118 2.92 -22.12 8.21
N ILE A 119 3.91 -21.99 7.33
CA ILE A 119 3.85 -22.54 5.96
C ILE A 119 3.88 -24.09 5.94
N ASP A 120 4.48 -24.73 6.95
CA ASP A 120 4.41 -26.18 7.09
C ASP A 120 3.05 -26.65 7.63
N GLY A 121 2.36 -25.78 8.37
CA GLY A 121 0.99 -26.00 8.83
C GLY A 121 -0.12 -25.55 7.86
N SER A 122 0.19 -24.64 6.92
CA SER A 122 -0.76 -23.90 6.05
C SER A 122 -0.01 -23.26 4.84
N TYR A 123 -0.60 -22.64 3.80
CA TYR A 123 0.16 -22.11 2.62
C TYR A 123 0.19 -20.58 2.38
N VAL A 124 1.17 -19.78 2.88
CA VAL A 124 0.75 -18.46 3.42
C VAL A 124 1.64 -17.17 3.47
N PRO A 125 1.08 -15.93 3.23
CA PRO A 125 1.57 -14.56 3.63
C PRO A 125 1.00 -13.89 4.93
N MET A 126 1.58 -12.82 5.51
CA MET A 126 1.20 -12.18 6.83
C MET A 126 -0.25 -11.61 7.00
N PHE A 127 -0.84 -11.72 8.22
CA PHE A 127 -2.09 -11.08 8.72
C PHE A 127 -2.13 -11.02 10.26
N GLY A 128 -2.75 -10.03 10.92
CA GLY A 128 -2.85 -10.09 12.40
C GLY A 128 -3.44 -8.88 13.13
N GLU A 129 -3.12 -7.67 12.67
CA GLU A 129 -3.64 -6.44 13.32
C GLU A 129 -4.37 -5.55 12.32
N THR A 130 -5.44 -4.90 12.78
CA THR A 130 -6.26 -3.97 12.01
C THR A 130 -6.12 -2.52 12.48
N GLU A 131 -5.53 -2.30 13.65
CA GLU A 131 -5.35 -0.99 14.29
C GLU A 131 -3.94 -0.91 14.88
N TYR A 132 -3.29 0.25 14.74
CA TYR A 132 -1.96 0.49 15.29
C TYR A 132 -2.05 0.95 16.76
N ASP A 133 -1.49 0.19 17.69
CA ASP A 133 -1.37 0.55 19.10
C ASP A 133 0.09 0.87 19.48
N PRO A 134 0.45 2.15 19.71
CA PRO A 134 1.83 2.53 20.03
C PRO A 134 2.32 2.01 21.39
N CYS A 135 1.42 1.54 22.27
CA CYS A 135 1.76 0.93 23.55
C CYS A 135 2.11 -0.56 23.43
N HIS A 136 1.75 -1.21 22.32
CA HIS A 136 2.10 -2.59 22.01
C HIS A 136 3.24 -2.63 20.99
N GLN A 137 4.48 -2.56 21.48
CA GLN A 137 5.66 -2.76 20.64
C GLN A 137 6.01 -4.24 20.55
N PHE A 138 5.85 -4.81 19.36
CA PHE A 138 6.39 -6.12 19.04
C PHE A 138 7.82 -6.02 18.53
N VAL A 139 8.56 -7.12 18.60
CA VAL A 139 9.92 -7.18 18.05
C VAL A 139 9.83 -7.02 16.54
N SER A 140 10.46 -5.95 16.02
CA SER A 140 10.56 -5.72 14.58
C SER A 140 11.56 -6.69 13.97
N VAL A 141 11.13 -7.44 12.95
CA VAL A 141 11.97 -8.34 12.16
C VAL A 141 12.29 -7.65 10.83
N PRO A 142 13.56 -7.68 10.37
CA PRO A 142 13.93 -7.12 9.06
C PRO A 142 13.04 -7.67 7.93
N MET A 143 12.60 -6.80 7.03
CA MET A 143 11.76 -7.21 5.89
C MET A 143 12.51 -8.16 4.94
N GLU A 144 13.83 -8.05 4.89
CA GLU A 144 14.74 -8.95 4.17
C GLU A 144 14.63 -10.39 4.69
N GLU A 145 14.58 -10.56 6.02
CA GLU A 145 14.42 -11.88 6.62
C GLU A 145 13.07 -12.50 6.23
N GLN A 146 12.01 -11.71 6.28
CA GLN A 146 10.68 -12.15 5.86
C GLN A 146 10.66 -12.57 4.39
N LEU A 147 11.29 -11.77 3.51
CA LEU A 147 11.40 -12.09 2.08
C LEU A 147 12.25 -13.34 1.82
N LEU A 148 13.32 -13.56 2.58
CA LEU A 148 14.13 -14.79 2.49
C LEU A 148 13.30 -16.02 2.80
N ALA A 149 12.60 -16.03 3.94
CA ALA A 149 11.78 -17.16 4.37
C ALA A 149 10.65 -17.47 3.37
N LEU A 150 10.00 -16.43 2.84
CA LEU A 150 8.98 -16.58 1.80
C LEU A 150 9.57 -17.06 0.47
N GLY A 151 10.79 -16.64 0.12
CA GLY A 151 11.54 -17.13 -1.03
C GLY A 151 11.88 -18.61 -0.93
N GLU A 152 12.40 -19.04 0.21
CA GLU A 152 12.69 -20.46 0.47
C GLU A 152 11.41 -21.32 0.34
N ALA A 153 10.25 -20.78 0.73
CA ALA A 153 8.97 -21.44 0.54
C ALA A 153 8.51 -21.52 -0.93
N ILE A 154 8.85 -20.52 -1.76
CA ILE A 154 8.66 -20.57 -3.22
C ILE A 154 9.58 -21.64 -3.83
N ASP A 155 10.87 -21.61 -3.48
CA ASP A 155 11.88 -22.55 -4.00
C ASP A 155 11.56 -23.99 -3.64
N ALA A 156 11.02 -24.22 -2.44
CA ALA A 156 10.51 -25.51 -1.99
C ALA A 156 9.18 -25.93 -2.66
N GLY A 157 8.58 -25.07 -3.49
CA GLY A 157 7.31 -25.33 -4.17
C GLY A 157 6.09 -25.34 -3.25
N LYS A 158 6.23 -24.80 -2.03
CA LYS A 158 5.12 -24.74 -1.05
C LYS A 158 4.14 -23.64 -1.45
N ILE A 159 4.63 -22.46 -1.81
CA ILE A 159 3.81 -21.35 -2.30
C ILE A 159 4.24 -20.96 -3.72
N ARG A 160 3.35 -20.31 -4.47
CA ARG A 160 3.65 -19.81 -5.83
C ARG A 160 3.91 -18.29 -5.87
N TYR A 161 3.23 -17.55 -5.00
CA TYR A 161 3.19 -16.09 -5.01
C TYR A 161 3.11 -15.54 -3.58
N ILE A 162 3.61 -14.32 -3.39
CA ILE A 162 3.60 -13.62 -2.11
C ILE A 162 2.62 -12.44 -2.20
N GLY A 163 1.87 -12.22 -1.13
CA GLY A 163 1.09 -11.01 -0.91
C GLY A 163 1.38 -10.40 0.46
N LEU A 164 0.88 -9.20 0.69
CA LEU A 164 0.90 -8.53 1.99
C LEU A 164 -0.55 -8.26 2.43
N SER A 165 -0.79 -8.11 3.73
CA SER A 165 -2.10 -7.71 4.25
C SER A 165 -1.94 -6.67 5.34
N ASN A 166 -2.85 -5.69 5.37
CA ASN A 166 -2.86 -4.58 6.33
C ASN A 166 -1.54 -3.79 6.38
N GLU A 167 -0.84 -3.69 5.25
CA GLU A 167 0.50 -3.09 5.19
C GLU A 167 0.47 -1.59 4.86
N THR A 168 1.42 -0.82 5.37
CA THR A 168 1.52 0.61 5.05
C THR A 168 2.05 0.84 3.63
N PRO A 169 1.80 2.01 3.01
CA PRO A 169 2.47 2.39 1.77
C PRO A 169 4.00 2.31 1.87
N TYR A 170 4.56 2.71 3.02
CA TYR A 170 6.00 2.58 3.29
C TYR A 170 6.45 1.12 3.26
N GLY A 171 5.77 0.23 4.00
CA GLY A 171 6.12 -1.19 4.06
C GLY A 171 6.02 -1.85 2.69
N LEU A 172 4.94 -1.61 1.95
CA LEU A 172 4.76 -2.08 0.58
C LEU A 172 5.93 -1.64 -0.34
N MET A 173 6.26 -0.35 -0.32
CA MET A 173 7.35 0.18 -1.15
C MET A 173 8.70 -0.37 -0.71
N LYS A 174 8.91 -0.60 0.58
CA LYS A 174 10.14 -1.20 1.11
C LYS A 174 10.27 -2.67 0.67
N PHE A 175 9.22 -3.47 0.75
CA PHE A 175 9.22 -4.84 0.21
C PHE A 175 9.49 -4.87 -1.31
N LEU A 176 8.89 -3.95 -2.07
CA LEU A 176 9.15 -3.81 -3.50
C LEU A 176 10.62 -3.44 -3.78
N GLN A 177 11.17 -2.49 -3.04
CA GLN A 177 12.58 -2.11 -3.15
C GLN A 177 13.50 -3.30 -2.88
N LEU A 178 13.27 -4.04 -1.79
CA LEU A 178 14.08 -5.20 -1.41
C LEU A 178 13.98 -6.34 -2.43
N SER A 179 12.82 -6.53 -3.06
CA SER A 179 12.63 -7.56 -4.11
C SER A 179 13.46 -7.32 -5.39
N THR A 180 14.13 -6.16 -5.53
CA THR A 180 15.04 -5.89 -6.65
C THR A 180 16.42 -6.52 -6.46
N ASP A 181 16.81 -6.86 -5.23
CA ASP A 181 18.06 -7.56 -4.93
C ASP A 181 18.01 -9.00 -5.48
N SER A 182 19.00 -9.38 -6.29
CA SER A 182 19.17 -10.72 -6.84
C SER A 182 19.07 -11.87 -5.84
N GLN A 183 19.40 -11.63 -4.57
CA GLN A 183 19.29 -12.63 -3.50
C GLN A 183 17.85 -12.81 -2.99
N LEU A 184 17.00 -11.80 -3.18
CA LEU A 184 15.66 -11.70 -2.62
C LEU A 184 14.59 -11.60 -3.70
N HIS A 185 14.84 -12.05 -4.95
CA HIS A 185 13.97 -11.90 -6.16
C HIS A 185 12.57 -12.53 -6.03
N ASN A 186 11.82 -12.07 -5.03
CA ASN A 186 10.54 -12.53 -4.51
C ASN A 186 9.58 -11.35 -4.63
N LYS A 187 8.80 -11.35 -5.70
CA LYS A 187 7.89 -10.23 -5.98
C LYS A 187 6.64 -10.32 -5.12
N ILE A 188 6.32 -9.22 -4.44
CA ILE A 188 4.99 -9.02 -3.85
C ILE A 188 4.00 -8.81 -5.00
N LEU A 189 2.99 -9.68 -5.10
CA LEU A 189 2.00 -9.64 -6.17
C LEU A 189 0.77 -8.79 -5.81
N THR A 190 0.32 -8.91 -4.56
CA THR A 190 -0.93 -8.31 -4.10
C THR A 190 -0.79 -7.75 -2.70
N VAL A 191 -1.55 -6.69 -2.42
CA VAL A 191 -1.80 -6.24 -1.05
C VAL A 191 -3.29 -6.30 -0.73
N GLN A 192 -3.63 -6.83 0.44
CA GLN A 192 -4.99 -7.01 0.93
C GLN A 192 -5.29 -6.02 2.06
N PHE A 193 -6.37 -5.25 1.90
CA PHE A 193 -6.79 -4.24 2.87
C PHE A 193 -8.24 -4.42 3.29
N ALA A 194 -8.53 -4.03 4.53
CA ALA A 194 -9.89 -3.76 4.96
C ALA A 194 -10.34 -2.38 4.43
N MET A 195 -11.35 -2.34 3.56
CA MET A 195 -11.99 -1.10 3.13
C MET A 195 -13.45 -1.12 3.61
N ALA A 196 -13.80 -0.16 4.47
CA ALA A 196 -15.18 0.10 4.87
C ALA A 196 -15.68 1.36 4.16
N SER A 197 -16.74 1.24 3.35
CA SER A 197 -17.46 2.42 2.87
C SER A 197 -18.43 2.87 3.95
N SER A 198 -18.39 4.15 4.34
CA SER A 198 -19.29 4.76 5.34
C SER A 198 -20.78 4.68 4.97
N LYS A 199 -21.14 4.24 3.75
CA LYS A 199 -22.52 4.04 3.31
C LYS A 199 -23.04 2.59 3.42
N LEU A 200 -22.19 1.62 3.77
CA LEU A 200 -22.63 0.26 4.11
C LEU A 200 -22.07 -0.11 5.48
N SER A 201 -22.77 0.28 6.54
CA SER A 201 -22.46 -0.06 7.94
C SER A 201 -22.62 -1.55 8.30
N SER A 202 -22.40 -2.46 7.33
CA SER A 202 -22.45 -3.91 7.55
C SER A 202 -21.64 -4.73 6.53
N ALA A 203 -20.95 -4.12 5.56
CA ALA A 203 -20.24 -4.86 4.53
C ALA A 203 -18.74 -4.52 4.52
N PHE A 204 -17.92 -5.45 5.04
CA PHE A 204 -16.49 -5.46 4.77
C PHE A 204 -16.28 -5.84 3.30
N ALA A 205 -15.78 -4.90 2.49
CA ALA A 205 -15.38 -5.19 1.13
C ALA A 205 -13.90 -5.55 1.12
N LEU A 206 -13.59 -6.78 0.71
CA LEU A 206 -12.22 -7.22 0.48
C LEU A 206 -11.74 -6.69 -0.87
N VAL A 207 -10.75 -5.80 -0.86
CA VAL A 207 -10.11 -5.32 -2.09
C VAL A 207 -8.68 -5.84 -2.11
N VAL A 208 -8.38 -6.65 -3.12
CA VAL A 208 -7.02 -7.06 -3.48
C VAL A 208 -6.50 -6.01 -4.45
N LEU A 209 -5.59 -5.16 -4.00
CA LEU A 209 -4.94 -4.19 -4.89
C LEU A 209 -3.80 -4.91 -5.62
N LEU A 210 -3.90 -4.92 -6.94
CA LEU A 210 -2.89 -5.49 -7.83
C LEU A 210 -1.73 -4.53 -7.99
N LEU A 211 -0.52 -5.00 -7.71
CA LEU A 211 0.69 -4.36 -8.20
C LEU A 211 0.87 -4.80 -9.65
N ALA A 212 0.53 -3.93 -10.60
CA ALA A 212 0.66 -4.22 -12.02
C ALA A 212 2.15 -4.39 -12.40
N GLY A 213 2.65 -5.63 -12.34
CA GLY A 213 3.92 -6.05 -12.94
C GLY A 213 3.79 -6.47 -14.42
N GLY A 214 2.62 -6.24 -15.03
CA GLY A 214 2.24 -6.69 -16.37
C GLY A 214 2.21 -5.58 -17.41
N GLY A 215 3.26 -4.77 -17.47
CA GLY A 215 3.65 -4.04 -18.67
C GLY A 215 5.11 -4.35 -18.87
N GLY A 216 5.53 -4.73 -20.09
CA GLY A 216 6.95 -4.97 -20.37
C GLY A 216 7.76 -3.86 -19.69
N LEU A 217 8.77 -4.23 -18.90
CA LEU A 217 9.71 -3.25 -18.38
C LEU A 217 10.20 -2.49 -19.62
N LEU A 218 9.67 -1.29 -19.83
CA LEU A 218 10.46 -0.23 -20.43
C LEU A 218 11.78 -0.32 -19.65
N PRO A 219 12.93 -0.47 -20.33
CA PRO A 219 14.20 -0.62 -19.65
C PRO A 219 14.20 0.36 -18.50
N ALA A 220 14.44 -0.13 -17.28
CA ALA A 220 14.54 0.72 -16.12
C ALA A 220 15.52 1.82 -16.53
N ALA A 221 15.00 3.02 -16.78
CA ALA A 221 15.85 4.18 -16.90
C ALA A 221 16.53 4.21 -15.54
N GLU A 222 17.84 4.07 -15.54
CA GLU A 222 18.65 4.11 -14.34
C GLU A 222 18.22 5.37 -13.59
N ALA A 223 17.57 5.21 -12.44
CA ALA A 223 16.91 6.33 -11.78
C ALA A 223 17.97 7.41 -11.53
N ALA A 224 17.73 8.61 -12.06
CA ALA A 224 18.78 9.62 -12.12
C ALA A 224 18.94 10.25 -10.73
N SER A 225 20.17 10.28 -10.21
CA SER A 225 20.49 11.24 -9.16
C SER A 225 20.45 12.65 -9.75
N ALA A 226 19.77 13.56 -9.08
CA ALA A 226 19.61 14.93 -9.54
C ALA A 226 19.57 15.90 -8.37
N HIS A 227 20.08 17.11 -8.61
CA HIS A 227 19.85 18.26 -7.76
C HIS A 227 19.06 19.28 -8.58
N LEU A 228 17.82 19.52 -8.17
CA LEU A 228 16.88 20.42 -8.85
C LEU A 228 16.67 21.65 -7.97
N HIS A 229 16.58 22.82 -8.57
CA HIS A 229 16.34 24.08 -7.87
C HIS A 229 15.33 24.91 -8.65
N PHE A 230 14.31 25.42 -7.95
CA PHE A 230 13.27 26.25 -8.54
C PHE A 230 12.54 27.10 -7.50
N PHE A 231 11.79 28.07 -7.98
CA PHE A 231 10.96 28.96 -7.18
C PHE A 231 9.48 28.69 -7.45
N MET A 232 8.72 28.38 -6.41
CA MET A 232 7.28 28.13 -6.45
C MET A 232 6.51 29.39 -6.06
N HIS A 233 5.45 29.68 -6.82
CA HIS A 233 4.63 30.88 -6.66
C HIS A 233 3.24 30.55 -6.10
N ASP A 234 3.18 30.38 -4.78
CA ASP A 234 1.95 30.03 -4.06
C ASP A 234 0.98 31.22 -4.00
N THR A 235 -0.14 31.12 -4.71
CA THR A 235 -1.05 32.24 -4.97
C THR A 235 -2.47 31.93 -4.48
N LEU A 236 -2.79 32.35 -3.27
CA LEU A 236 -4.09 32.12 -2.64
C LEU A 236 -5.12 33.20 -2.98
N THR A 237 -4.67 34.39 -3.38
CA THR A 237 -5.55 35.55 -3.64
C THR A 237 -5.22 36.21 -4.98
N GLY A 238 -6.14 37.05 -5.47
CA GLY A 238 -6.00 37.75 -6.75
C GLY A 238 -6.96 37.22 -7.82
N PRO A 239 -6.79 37.64 -9.09
CA PRO A 239 -7.74 37.34 -10.16
C PRO A 239 -7.72 35.88 -10.63
N THR A 240 -6.58 35.20 -10.46
CA THR A 240 -6.36 33.81 -10.89
C THR A 240 -5.54 33.06 -9.83
N PRO A 241 -6.13 32.74 -8.67
CA PRO A 241 -5.43 31.99 -7.63
C PRO A 241 -5.08 30.58 -8.13
N THR A 242 -3.90 30.12 -7.77
CA THR A 242 -3.38 28.77 -8.07
C THR A 242 -3.39 27.86 -6.86
N ALA A 243 -3.63 28.43 -5.67
CA ALA A 243 -3.88 27.74 -4.42
C ALA A 243 -5.27 28.08 -3.90
N VAL A 244 -6.10 27.08 -3.62
CA VAL A 244 -7.50 27.28 -3.23
C VAL A 244 -7.85 26.41 -2.03
N GLN A 245 -8.37 27.02 -0.97
CA GLN A 245 -8.93 26.30 0.16
C GLN A 245 -10.24 25.62 -0.25
N VAL A 246 -10.26 24.29 -0.20
CA VAL A 246 -11.40 23.46 -0.63
C VAL A 246 -12.17 22.87 0.55
N LEU A 247 -11.53 22.75 1.71
CA LEU A 247 -12.17 22.29 2.95
C LEU A 247 -11.83 23.24 4.09
N ASN A 248 -12.85 23.55 4.89
CA ASN A 248 -12.69 24.24 6.16
C ASN A 248 -12.61 23.21 7.28
N GLY A 249 -11.56 23.31 8.08
CA GLY A 249 -11.29 22.44 9.21
C GLY A 249 -12.33 22.61 10.33
N PRO A 250 -12.52 21.57 11.16
CA PRO A 250 -13.50 21.61 12.25
C PRO A 250 -13.10 22.53 13.41
N ARG A 251 -11.82 22.91 13.54
CA ARG A 251 -11.30 23.66 14.70
C ARG A 251 -10.20 24.63 14.30
N SER A 252 -10.51 25.93 14.29
CA SER A 252 -9.57 26.95 13.79
C SER A 252 -9.10 26.55 12.39
N HIS A 253 -7.80 26.57 12.12
CA HIS A 253 -7.23 26.05 10.88
C HIS A 253 -7.05 24.54 10.85
N PHE A 254 -7.09 23.82 11.98
CA PHE A 254 -6.83 22.37 11.97
C PHE A 254 -7.84 21.64 11.07
N GLY A 255 -7.32 21.01 10.00
CA GLY A 255 -8.09 20.34 8.96
C GLY A 255 -8.39 21.18 7.71
N ASP A 256 -8.06 22.48 7.70
CA ASP A 256 -8.12 23.29 6.48
C ASP A 256 -7.28 22.61 5.40
N THR A 257 -7.88 22.42 4.23
CA THR A 257 -7.22 21.76 3.09
C THR A 257 -7.17 22.72 1.91
N ILE A 258 -5.97 22.95 1.41
CA ILE A 258 -5.68 23.81 0.26
C ILE A 258 -5.18 22.92 -0.87
N VAL A 259 -5.75 23.06 -2.06
CA VAL A 259 -5.27 22.40 -3.27
C VAL A 259 -4.45 23.41 -4.09
N ILE A 260 -3.33 22.96 -4.65
CA ILE A 260 -2.38 23.78 -5.39
C ILE A 260 -2.15 23.27 -6.82
N ASP A 261 -1.99 24.20 -7.77
CA ASP A 261 -1.37 24.01 -9.10
C ASP A 261 -0.48 25.23 -9.39
N ASP A 262 0.60 25.36 -8.62
CA ASP A 262 1.47 26.52 -8.66
C ASP A 262 2.56 26.38 -9.71
N VAL A 263 2.94 27.50 -10.31
CA VAL A 263 4.04 27.55 -11.28
C VAL A 263 5.39 27.47 -10.57
N LEU A 264 6.32 26.73 -11.18
CA LEU A 264 7.72 26.68 -10.80
C LEU A 264 8.56 27.46 -11.82
N THR A 265 9.46 28.31 -11.37
CA THR A 265 10.33 29.14 -12.23
C THR A 265 11.81 29.03 -11.86
N GLU A 266 12.70 29.39 -12.79
CA GLU A 266 14.16 29.36 -12.56
C GLU A 266 14.66 30.39 -11.53
N ALA A 267 13.96 31.52 -11.42
CA ALA A 267 14.26 32.59 -10.47
C ALA A 267 13.00 33.02 -9.71
N ALA A 268 13.18 33.71 -8.58
CA ALA A 268 12.09 34.19 -7.73
C ALA A 268 11.12 35.17 -8.42
N SER A 269 11.46 35.73 -9.58
CA SER A 269 10.53 36.58 -10.34
C SER A 269 9.50 35.74 -11.09
N ARG A 270 8.22 36.12 -11.02
CA ARG A 270 7.15 35.51 -11.84
C ARG A 270 7.36 35.67 -13.35
N SER A 271 8.16 36.63 -13.78
CA SER A 271 8.51 36.81 -15.19
C SER A 271 9.63 35.86 -15.67
N SER A 272 10.24 35.09 -14.76
CA SER A 272 11.25 34.10 -15.08
C SER A 272 10.66 32.92 -15.86
N ALA A 273 11.53 32.18 -16.56
CA ALA A 273 11.11 31.02 -17.32
C ALA A 273 10.45 29.98 -16.41
N ALA A 274 9.29 29.48 -16.84
CA ALA A 274 8.60 28.40 -16.15
C ALA A 274 9.30 27.07 -16.43
N VAL A 275 9.62 26.33 -15.38
CA VAL A 275 10.30 25.04 -15.46
C VAL A 275 9.37 23.85 -15.20
N GLY A 276 8.26 24.10 -14.50
CA GLY A 276 7.35 23.05 -14.07
C GLY A 276 6.17 23.56 -13.27
N ARG A 277 5.51 22.64 -12.59
CA ARG A 277 4.33 22.87 -11.75
C ARG A 277 4.45 22.09 -10.46
N ALA A 278 4.07 22.70 -9.34
CA ALA A 278 3.83 22.00 -8.09
C ALA A 278 2.33 21.78 -7.93
N LYS A 279 1.91 20.50 -7.89
CA LYS A 279 0.50 20.11 -7.84
C LYS A 279 0.24 19.24 -6.64
N GLY A 280 -0.81 19.51 -5.88
CA GLY A 280 -1.06 18.73 -4.68
C GLY A 280 -1.92 19.45 -3.68
N GLN A 281 -1.61 19.24 -2.40
CA GLN A 281 -2.36 19.81 -1.31
C GLN A 281 -1.51 20.12 -0.08
N TYR A 282 -1.97 21.10 0.68
CA TYR A 282 -1.56 21.37 2.05
C TYR A 282 -2.73 21.08 2.99
N ILE A 283 -2.43 20.43 4.11
CA ILE A 283 -3.41 20.20 5.16
C ILE A 283 -2.86 20.80 6.45
N TRP A 284 -3.62 21.66 7.11
CA TRP A 284 -3.27 22.13 8.45
C TRP A 284 -3.40 20.97 9.45
N ALA A 285 -2.26 20.37 9.78
CA ALA A 285 -2.18 19.10 10.49
C ALA A 285 -1.78 19.23 11.97
N SER A 286 -1.55 20.45 12.46
CA SER A 286 -1.21 20.72 13.86
C SER A 286 -2.29 21.54 14.56
N SER A 287 -2.56 21.19 15.82
CA SER A 287 -3.55 21.89 16.67
C SER A 287 -2.96 23.06 17.45
N GLY A 288 -1.63 23.29 17.37
CA GLY A 288 -0.93 24.29 18.17
C GLY A 288 -0.02 25.20 17.35
N ASN A 289 0.92 24.60 16.62
CA ASN A 289 1.85 25.33 15.76
C ASN A 289 1.28 25.49 14.34
N PRO A 290 1.71 26.51 13.58
CA PRO A 290 1.30 26.67 12.19
C PRO A 290 2.08 25.69 11.31
N GLU A 291 1.73 24.41 11.38
CA GLU A 291 2.38 23.33 10.64
C GLU A 291 1.39 22.71 9.64
N LEU A 292 1.86 22.57 8.41
CA LEU A 292 1.15 21.93 7.32
C LEU A 292 1.70 20.53 7.08
N LEU A 293 0.84 19.59 6.72
CA LEU A 293 1.23 18.40 5.99
C LEU A 293 1.17 18.72 4.50
N VAL A 294 2.30 18.59 3.83
CA VAL A 294 2.40 18.81 2.39
C VAL A 294 2.40 17.46 1.68
N THR A 295 1.61 17.36 0.61
CA THR A 295 1.66 16.26 -0.34
C THR A 295 1.56 16.85 -1.74
N MET A 296 2.66 16.83 -2.50
CA MET A 296 2.70 17.43 -3.82
C MET A 296 3.55 16.63 -4.81
N GLU A 297 3.25 16.80 -6.09
CA GLU A 297 4.08 16.40 -7.21
C GLU A 297 4.73 17.63 -7.84
N VAL A 298 6.05 17.58 -7.96
CA VAL A 298 6.85 18.50 -8.76
C VAL A 298 6.90 17.93 -10.17
N VAL A 299 6.13 18.50 -11.09
CA VAL A 299 6.05 18.07 -12.48
C VAL A 299 6.95 18.95 -13.34
N LEU A 300 7.98 18.37 -13.94
CA LEU A 300 8.95 19.09 -14.76
C LEU A 300 8.48 19.15 -16.22
N THR A 301 8.50 20.35 -16.79
CA THR A 301 8.01 20.61 -18.16
C THR A 301 9.09 21.09 -19.11
N SER A 302 10.29 21.36 -18.59
CA SER A 302 11.45 21.81 -19.35
C SER A 302 12.75 21.24 -18.77
N GLY A 303 13.87 21.49 -19.44
CA GLY A 303 15.18 21.01 -19.02
C GLY A 303 15.38 19.51 -19.29
N PRO A 304 16.48 18.91 -18.77
CA PRO A 304 16.88 17.54 -19.07
C PRO A 304 15.90 16.48 -18.55
N PHE A 305 15.07 16.82 -17.56
CA PHE A 305 14.12 15.91 -16.92
C PHE A 305 12.65 16.21 -17.31
N ALA A 306 12.43 16.96 -18.40
CA ALA A 306 11.09 17.29 -18.86
C ALA A 306 10.23 16.02 -19.08
N GLY A 307 9.01 16.03 -18.56
CA GLY A 307 8.10 14.88 -18.59
C GLY A 307 8.23 13.93 -17.39
N SER A 308 9.22 14.15 -16.51
CA SER A 308 9.35 13.44 -15.23
C SER A 308 8.69 14.21 -14.09
N SER A 309 8.43 13.52 -12.98
CA SER A 309 7.95 14.16 -11.75
C SER A 309 8.61 13.59 -10.50
N VAL A 310 8.63 14.38 -9.44
CA VAL A 310 9.08 13.98 -8.10
C VAL A 310 7.93 14.16 -7.11
N THR A 311 7.66 13.15 -6.29
CA THR A 311 6.63 13.19 -5.25
C THR A 311 7.24 13.61 -3.92
N VAL A 312 6.72 14.68 -3.33
CA VAL A 312 7.20 15.29 -2.08
C VAL A 312 6.12 15.17 -1.02
N VAL A 313 6.49 14.63 0.14
CA VAL A 313 5.62 14.49 1.31
C VAL A 313 6.39 14.89 2.56
N GLY A 314 5.78 15.70 3.43
CA GLY A 314 6.42 16.02 4.70
C GLY A 314 5.71 17.09 5.50
N ARG A 315 6.27 17.33 6.69
CA ARG A 315 5.84 18.40 7.59
C ARG A 315 6.47 19.72 7.14
N ASP A 316 5.63 20.72 6.89
CA ASP A 316 6.05 22.09 6.65
C ASP A 316 5.73 22.96 7.88
N ASP A 317 6.75 23.22 8.69
CA ASP A 317 6.69 24.20 9.77
C ASP A 317 6.98 25.59 9.20
N ILE A 318 5.92 26.35 8.92
CA ILE A 318 6.04 27.61 8.20
C ILE A 318 6.82 28.70 8.97
N ALA A 319 7.04 28.50 10.28
CA ALA A 319 7.84 29.39 11.11
C ALA A 319 9.34 29.10 11.03
N ALA A 320 9.75 27.93 10.53
CA ALA A 320 11.15 27.56 10.42
C ALA A 320 11.83 28.23 9.19
N PRO A 321 13.10 28.64 9.31
CA PRO A 321 13.81 29.31 8.21
C PRO A 321 14.09 28.37 7.02
N VAL A 322 14.25 27.07 7.29
CA VAL A 322 14.41 26.01 6.30
C VAL A 322 13.59 24.82 6.78
N ARG A 323 12.80 24.23 5.88
CA ARG A 323 12.00 23.03 6.17
C ARG A 323 12.49 21.88 5.31
N GLU A 324 12.64 20.72 5.92
CA GLU A 324 13.04 19.50 5.23
C GLU A 324 11.83 18.60 5.01
N LEU A 325 11.56 18.25 3.76
CA LEU A 325 10.50 17.31 3.37
C LEU A 325 11.12 16.14 2.61
N SER A 326 10.42 15.00 2.55
CA SER A 326 10.93 13.80 1.89
C SER A 326 10.51 13.74 0.42
N VAL A 327 11.44 13.33 -0.42
CA VAL A 327 11.12 12.76 -1.74
C VAL A 327 10.81 11.29 -1.54
N VAL A 328 9.60 10.87 -1.89
CA VAL A 328 9.07 9.52 -1.65
C VAL A 328 8.77 8.74 -2.93
N GLY A 329 9.12 9.31 -4.08
CA GLY A 329 8.94 8.67 -5.38
C GLY A 329 8.95 9.68 -6.52
N GLY A 330 8.54 9.21 -7.68
CA GLY A 330 8.47 10.01 -8.90
C GLY A 330 8.07 9.19 -10.12
N THR A 331 8.02 9.87 -11.26
CA THR A 331 7.73 9.26 -12.57
C THR A 331 8.83 9.60 -13.58
N GLY A 332 8.81 8.95 -14.74
CA GLY A 332 9.81 9.18 -15.78
C GLY A 332 11.20 8.70 -15.34
N GLU A 333 12.17 9.62 -15.32
CA GLU A 333 13.56 9.41 -14.89
C GLU A 333 13.72 9.29 -13.36
N PHE A 334 12.69 9.66 -12.58
CA PHE A 334 12.69 9.60 -11.12
C PHE A 334 11.80 8.49 -10.55
N ARG A 335 11.57 7.43 -11.32
CA ARG A 335 10.81 6.27 -10.84
C ARG A 335 11.49 5.67 -9.61
N MET A 336 10.71 5.46 -8.55
CA MET A 336 11.17 4.93 -7.25
C MET A 336 12.19 5.82 -6.52
N ALA A 337 12.41 7.05 -6.99
CA ALA A 337 13.42 7.90 -6.41
C ALA A 337 13.13 8.26 -4.96
N SER A 338 14.20 8.41 -4.18
CA SER A 338 14.17 8.82 -2.78
C SER A 338 15.00 10.10 -2.59
N GLY A 339 14.89 10.76 -1.44
CA GLY A 339 15.70 11.94 -1.15
C GLY A 339 14.97 12.94 -0.28
N TYR A 340 15.34 14.21 -0.42
CA TYR A 340 14.81 15.28 0.42
C TYR A 340 14.70 16.61 -0.32
N VAL A 341 13.89 17.49 0.24
CA VAL A 341 13.66 18.85 -0.23
C VAL A 341 14.02 19.80 0.89
N LEU A 342 14.82 20.82 0.58
CA LEU A 342 14.98 21.99 1.44
C LEU A 342 14.10 23.11 0.91
N TRP A 343 13.18 23.56 1.74
CA TRP A 343 12.16 24.54 1.41
C TRP A 343 12.40 25.82 2.22
N LYS A 344 12.50 26.96 1.54
CA LYS A 344 12.64 28.28 2.17
C LYS A 344 11.56 29.25 1.69
N THR A 345 11.13 30.15 2.58
CA THR A 345 10.22 31.24 2.19
C THR A 345 11.06 32.45 1.79
N VAL A 346 11.04 32.79 0.50
CA VAL A 346 11.84 33.90 -0.06
C VAL A 346 11.12 35.22 0.14
N SER A 347 9.81 35.25 -0.08
CA SER A 347 8.97 36.41 0.16
C SER A 347 7.59 35.98 0.61
N LEU A 348 7.00 36.75 1.52
CA LEU A 348 5.65 36.53 2.03
C LEU A 348 4.85 37.83 1.88
N ASP A 349 3.79 37.78 1.08
CA ASP A 349 2.75 38.80 0.98
C ASP A 349 1.42 38.14 1.34
N HIS A 350 1.25 37.90 2.65
CA HIS A 350 0.25 36.97 3.16
C HIS A 350 -1.17 37.27 2.60
N PRO A 351 -1.87 36.26 2.05
CA PRO A 351 -1.56 34.83 2.12
C PRO A 351 -0.67 34.29 0.98
N ASN A 352 -0.23 35.11 0.04
CA ASN A 352 0.62 34.66 -1.07
C ASN A 352 2.09 34.54 -0.65
N ALA A 353 2.82 33.61 -1.26
CA ALA A 353 4.24 33.40 -0.98
C ALA A 353 5.04 33.06 -2.23
N ILE A 354 6.34 33.35 -2.17
CA ILE A 354 7.33 32.81 -3.10
C ILE A 354 8.28 31.94 -2.29
N LEU A 355 8.43 30.71 -2.76
CA LEU A 355 9.07 29.63 -2.04
C LEU A 355 10.25 29.13 -2.87
N GLU A 356 11.42 29.01 -2.26
CA GLU A 356 12.58 28.38 -2.88
C GLU A 356 12.59 26.91 -2.50
N ILE A 357 12.73 26.05 -3.51
CA ILE A 357 12.67 24.60 -3.36
C ILE A 357 13.96 24.00 -3.96
N ASP A 358 14.80 23.48 -3.08
CA ASP A 358 16.02 22.74 -3.40
C ASP A 358 15.75 21.23 -3.23
N VAL A 359 15.68 20.47 -4.33
CA VAL A 359 15.34 19.04 -4.32
C VAL A 359 16.57 18.19 -4.60
N TYR A 360 16.88 17.28 -3.68
CA TYR A 360 17.95 16.29 -3.81
C TYR A 360 17.33 14.92 -4.05
N VAL A 361 17.58 14.36 -5.22
CA VAL A 361 16.99 13.09 -5.69
C VAL A 361 18.07 12.03 -5.80
N ASN A 362 17.77 10.85 -5.26
CA ASN A 362 18.59 9.65 -5.31
C ASN A 362 17.82 8.49 -5.98
N PRO A 363 18.51 7.63 -6.74
CA PRO A 363 17.93 6.44 -7.37
C PRO A 363 17.20 5.51 -6.40
#